data_AF-A0A2M8C9I3-F1
#
_entry.id   AF-A0A2M8C9I3-F1
#
_cell.length_a   1.000
_cell.length_b   1.000
_cell.length_c   1.000
_cell.angle_alpha   90.00
_cell.angle_beta   90.00
_cell.angle_gamma   90.00
#
_symmetry.space_group_name_H-M   'P 1'
#
loop_
_entity.id
_entity.type
_entity.pdbx_description
1 polymer ?
#
loop_
_entity_poly.entity_id
_entity_poly.type
_entity_poly.pdbx_seq_one_letter_code
_entity_poly.pdbx_strand_id
1 'polypeptide(L)' 'IRNVVAFQIDALMKYKHLSLDEAARHMIFEVLKPIGGEGGVIALDTLGNISMPFNTAGMYRGTITSEKKAEVKIYGDEH' A
#
# COMPACT_ATOMS: atom_id res chain seq x y z
N ILE A 1 -15.52 7.27 5.76
CA ILE A 1 -14.45 6.31 6.12
C ILE A 1 -15.11 4.99 6.51
N ARG A 2 -15.24 4.03 5.57
CA ARG A 2 -16.08 2.82 5.77
C ARG A 2 -15.26 1.54 6.01
N ASN A 3 -14.06 1.42 5.45
CA ASN A 3 -13.27 0.18 5.47
C ASN A 3 -12.07 0.17 6.42
N VAL A 4 -11.78 1.29 7.11
CA VAL A 4 -10.67 1.40 8.07
C VAL A 4 -9.37 0.79 7.51
N VAL A 5 -8.98 1.18 6.30
CA VAL A 5 -7.99 0.48 5.45
C VAL A 5 -6.67 0.21 6.17
N ALA A 6 -6.13 1.20 6.89
CA ALA A 6 -4.88 1.05 7.64
C ALA A 6 -4.95 -0.05 8.72
N PHE A 7 -6.05 -0.11 9.46
CA PHE A 7 -6.26 -1.13 10.49
C PHE A 7 -6.46 -2.52 9.86
N GLN A 8 -7.16 -2.61 8.72
CA GLN A 8 -7.35 -3.89 8.04
C GLN A 8 -6.02 -4.46 7.54
N ILE A 9 -5.09 -3.61 7.08
CA ILE A 9 -3.75 -4.05 6.69
C ILE A 9 -3.02 -4.65 7.90
N ASP A 10 -3.00 -3.97 9.04
CA ASP A 10 -2.42 -4.51 10.28
C ASP A 10 -3.09 -5.82 10.72
N ALA A 11 -4.42 -5.89 10.68
CA ALA A 11 -5.16 -7.09 11.04
C ALA A 11 -4.86 -8.28 10.11
N LEU A 12 -4.72 -8.03 8.80
CA LEU A 12 -4.35 -9.06 7.83
C LEU A 12 -2.93 -9.58 8.07
N MET A 13 -1.98 -8.69 8.37
CA MET A 13 -0.62 -9.10 8.74
C MET A 13 -0.63 -9.90 10.06
N LYS A 14 -1.34 -9.42 11.07
CA LYS A 14 -1.35 -10.01 12.41
C LYS A 14 -2.08 -11.35 12.49
N TYR A 15 -3.24 -11.47 11.85
CA TYR A 15 -4.12 -12.64 12.01
C TYR A 15 -4.09 -13.60 10.82
N LYS A 16 -3.74 -13.13 9.62
CA LYS A 16 -3.58 -13.99 8.43
C LYS A 16 -2.12 -14.22 8.05
N HIS A 17 -1.17 -13.65 8.80
CA HIS A 17 0.27 -13.78 8.55
C HIS A 17 0.69 -13.38 7.13
N LEU A 18 -0.08 -12.48 6.50
CA LEU A 18 0.27 -11.93 5.20
C LEU A 18 1.46 -10.98 5.35
N SER A 19 2.29 -10.91 4.31
CA SER A 19 3.27 -9.84 4.19
C SER A 19 2.58 -8.47 4.06
N LEU A 20 3.33 -7.40 4.34
CA LEU A 20 2.85 -6.03 4.16
C LEU A 20 2.30 -5.80 2.73
N ASP A 21 3.01 -6.31 1.73
CA ASP A 21 2.64 -6.11 0.33
C ASP A 21 1.36 -6.87 -0.03
N GLU A 22 1.25 -8.14 0.39
CA GLU A 22 0.03 -8.93 0.18
C GLU A 22 -1.18 -8.28 0.86
N ALA A 23 -1.04 -7.86 2.12
CA ALA A 23 -2.11 -7.23 2.87
C ALA A 23 -2.56 -5.90 2.24
N ALA A 24 -1.61 -5.05 1.86
CA ALA A 24 -1.90 -3.76 1.23
C ALA A 24 -2.52 -3.92 -0.16
N ARG A 25 -2.01 -4.85 -0.99
CA ARG A 25 -2.57 -5.14 -2.31
C ARG A 25 -3.97 -5.73 -2.23
N HIS A 26 -4.20 -6.68 -1.31
CA HIS A 26 -5.52 -7.24 -1.07
C HIS A 26 -6.53 -6.13 -0.70
N MET A 27 -6.15 -5.23 0.22
CA MET A 27 -7.03 -4.13 0.59
C MET A 27 -7.32 -3.15 -0.55
N ILE A 28 -6.35 -2.81 -1.38
CA ILE A 28 -6.52 -1.84 -2.47
C ILE A 28 -7.26 -2.45 -3.68
N PHE A 29 -6.89 -3.66 -4.10
CA PHE A 29 -7.38 -4.24 -5.36
C PHE A 29 -8.54 -5.21 -5.18
N GLU A 30 -8.64 -5.90 -4.04
CA GLU A 30 -9.68 -6.93 -3.82
C GLU A 30 -10.80 -6.44 -2.89
N VAL A 31 -10.53 -5.51 -1.98
CA VAL A 31 -11.56 -4.96 -1.08
C VAL A 31 -12.05 -3.60 -1.55
N LEU A 32 -11.15 -2.65 -1.80
CA LEU A 32 -11.51 -1.27 -2.09
C LEU A 32 -12.01 -1.07 -3.53
N LYS A 33 -11.36 -1.69 -4.52
CA LYS A 33 -11.74 -1.55 -5.94
C LYS A 33 -13.15 -2.07 -6.26
N PRO A 34 -13.59 -3.26 -5.81
CA PRO A 34 -14.91 -3.80 -6.20
C PRO A 34 -16.11 -3.00 -5.66
N ILE A 35 -15.92 -2.23 -4.60
CA ILE A 35 -16.96 -1.36 -4.02
C ILE A 35 -16.92 0.07 -4.61
N GLY A 36 -16.15 0.29 -5.67
CA GLY A 36 -15.97 1.61 -6.30
C GLY A 36 -15.11 2.58 -5.49
N GLY A 37 -14.30 2.07 -4.55
CA GLY A 37 -13.37 2.89 -3.78
C GLY A 37 -12.08 3.11 -4.55
N GLU A 38 -11.65 4.37 -4.62
CA GLU A 38 -10.37 4.77 -5.22
C GLU A 38 -9.40 5.26 -4.14
N GLY A 39 -8.13 4.91 -4.29
CA GLY A 39 -7.05 5.40 -3.45
C GLY A 39 -5.80 4.53 -3.49
N GLY A 40 -4.91 4.79 -2.54
CA GLY A 40 -3.71 4.03 -2.32
C GLY A 40 -3.25 4.15 -0.88
N VAL A 41 -2.24 3.36 -0.53
CA VAL A 41 -1.60 3.40 0.78
C VAL A 41 -0.09 3.45 0.59
N ILE A 42 0.58 4.10 1.53
CA ILE A 42 2.04 4.01 1.70
C ILE A 42 2.23 3.35 3.05
N ALA A 43 2.82 2.17 3.07
CA ALA A 43 2.97 1.37 4.27
C ALA A 43 4.42 0.93 4.44
N LEU A 44 4.87 0.85 5.70
CA LEU A 44 6.19 0.40 6.13
C LEU A 44 6.00 -0.56 7.30
N ASP A 45 6.64 -1.72 7.26
CA ASP A 45 6.63 -2.67 8.37
C ASP A 45 7.88 -2.57 9.25
N THR A 46 7.88 -3.31 10.36
CA THR A 46 8.99 -3.34 11.32
C THR A 46 10.27 -3.95 10.78
N LEU A 47 10.21 -4.64 9.63
CA LEU A 47 11.36 -5.24 8.96
C LEU A 47 11.95 -4.29 7.90
N GLY A 48 11.36 -3.10 7.71
CA GLY A 48 11.81 -2.14 6.72
C GLY A 48 11.23 -2.37 5.32
N ASN A 49 10.27 -3.29 5.15
CA ASN A 49 9.62 -3.49 3.86
C ASN A 49 8.64 -2.34 3.60
N ILE A 50 8.65 -1.83 2.37
CA ILE A 50 7.75 -0.75 1.94
C ILE A 50 6.80 -1.28 0.88
N SER A 51 5.51 -0.98 1.01
CA SER A 51 4.49 -1.26 0.00
C SER A 51 3.68 0.00 -0.31
N MET A 52 3.47 0.26 -1.60
CA MET A 52 2.79 1.47 -2.08
C MET A 52 1.72 1.19 -3.16
N PRO A 53 0.76 0.27 -2.94
CA PRO A 53 -0.27 -0.05 -3.92
C PRO A 53 -1.31 1.08 -3.98
N PHE A 54 -1.79 1.33 -5.19
CA PHE A 54 -2.87 2.27 -5.47
C PHE A 54 -3.69 1.76 -6.67
N ASN A 55 -4.96 2.13 -6.73
CA ASN A 55 -5.86 1.77 -7.82
C ASN A 55 -6.35 2.99 -8.63
N THR A 56 -5.82 4.18 -8.33
CA THR A 56 -6.05 5.44 -9.04
C THR A 56 -5.17 5.54 -10.30
N ALA A 57 -5.43 6.55 -11.15
CA ALA A 57 -4.58 6.86 -12.31
C ALA A 57 -3.13 7.22 -11.94
N GLY A 58 -2.91 7.70 -10.71
CA GLY A 58 -1.59 8.01 -10.18
C GLY A 58 -1.64 8.23 -8.66
N MET A 59 -0.46 8.14 -8.03
CA MET A 59 -0.26 8.43 -6.61
C MET A 59 1.12 9.07 -6.45
N TYR A 60 1.13 10.37 -6.14
CA TYR A 60 2.33 11.08 -5.71
C TYR A 60 2.87 10.41 -4.45
N ARG A 61 4.05 9.81 -4.56
CA ARG A 61 4.67 9.06 -3.47
C ARG A 61 6.17 9.24 -3.51
N GLY A 62 6.77 9.20 -2.33
CA GLY A 62 8.22 9.22 -2.19
C GLY A 62 8.66 8.32 -1.07
N THR A 63 9.85 7.75 -1.20
CA THR A 63 10.48 6.92 -0.16
C THR A 63 11.93 7.28 0.00
N ILE A 64 12.41 7.14 1.23
CA ILE A 64 13.83 7.23 1.57
C ILE A 64 14.09 6.22 2.68
N THR A 65 15.19 5.49 2.58
CA THR A 65 15.64 4.58 3.65
C THR A 65 17.09 4.91 4.00
N SER A 66 17.60 4.39 5.11
CA SER A 66 19.02 4.53 5.46
C SER A 66 19.95 3.89 4.42
N GLU A 67 19.43 2.95 3.62
CA GLU A 67 20.19 2.19 2.63
C GLU A 67 20.01 2.70 1.19
N LYS A 68 18.88 3.35 0.88
CA LYS A 68 18.53 3.77 -0.48
C LYS A 68 18.35 5.28 -0.56
N LYS A 69 18.77 5.85 -1.70
CA LYS A 69 18.54 7.26 -2.02
C LYS A 69 17.03 7.55 -2.12
N ALA A 70 16.67 8.81 -1.90
CA ALA A 70 15.29 9.26 -2.05
C ALA A 70 14.77 8.95 -3.46
N GLU A 71 13.61 8.30 -3.53
CA GLU A 71 12.88 7.98 -4.75
C GLU A 71 11.53 8.70 -4.72
N VAL A 72 11.12 9.29 -5.84
CA VAL A 72 9.81 9.93 -6.01
C VAL A 72 9.16 9.35 -7.26
N LYS A 73 7.88 8.96 -7.15
CA LYS A 73 7.09 8.38 -8.24
C LYS A 73 5.71 9.01 -8.27
N ILE A 74 5.12 9.09 -9.45
CA ILE A 74 3.78 9.68 -9.65
C ILE A 74 2.84 8.67 -10.30
N TYR A 75 3.27 7.98 -11.34
CA TYR A 75 2.44 7.03 -12.09
C TYR A 75 2.73 5.57 -11.71
N GLY A 76 1.86 4.66 -12.16
CA GLY A 76 2.00 3.21 -11.94
C GLY A 76 3.02 2.59 -12.89
N ASP A 77 3.06 3.14 -14.09
CA ASP A 77 3.97 2.75 -15.16
C ASP A 77 5.07 3.81 -15.30
N GLU A 78 6.14 3.64 -14.52
CA GLU A 78 7.45 4.19 -14.91
C GLU A 78 8.25 2.98 -15.41
N HIS A 79 8.28 2.81 -16.74
CA HIS A 79 9.09 1.83 -17.46
C HIS A 79 10.58 2.09 -17.27
#